data_AF-A0AAW6TZ93-F1
#
_entry.id   AF-A0AAW6TZ93-F1
#
_cell.length_a   1.000
_cell.length_b   1.000
_cell.length_c   1.000
_cell.angle_alpha   90.00
_cell.angle_beta   90.00
_cell.angle_gamma   90.00
#
_symmetry.space_group_name_H-M   'P 1'
#
loop_
_entity.id
_entity.type
_entity.pdbx_description
1 polymer ?
#
loop_
_entity_poly.entity_id
_entity_poly.type
_entity_poly.pdbx_seq_one_letter_code
_entity_poly.pdbx_strand_id
1 'polypeptide(L)' 'MPTITVKNIPAEIYEKLKRAAEISRRSINSEIIACIERAVGSRPFDSEVLLANARKLREQTATHPITNRRFSKAKTAGRP' A
#
# COMPACT_ATOMS: atom_id res chain seq x y z
N MET A 1 -16.43 -16.51 -11.07
CA MET A 1 -15.20 -15.72 -10.78
C MET A 1 -14.05 -16.42 -11.48
N PRO A 2 -13.16 -15.69 -12.18
CA PRO A 2 -11.97 -16.31 -12.77
C PRO A 2 -11.07 -16.84 -11.66
N THR A 3 -10.61 -18.08 -11.81
CA THR A 3 -9.70 -18.74 -10.87
C THR A 3 -8.43 -19.08 -11.62
N ILE A 4 -7.28 -18.76 -11.02
CA ILE A 4 -5.96 -19.06 -11.59
C ILE A 4 -5.26 -20.01 -10.62
N THR A 5 -4.79 -21.13 -11.14
CA THR A 5 -3.97 -22.10 -10.38
C THR A 5 -2.54 -22.00 -10.87
N VAL A 6 -1.62 -21.63 -9.99
CA VAL A 6 -0.18 -21.61 -10.29
C VAL A 6 0.44 -22.89 -9.76
N LYS A 7 0.99 -23.71 -10.67
CA LYS A 7 1.69 -24.96 -10.33
C LYS A 7 3.21 -24.76 -10.46
N ASN A 8 3.97 -25.61 -9.76
CA ASN A 8 5.44 -25.64 -9.83
C ASN A 8 6.12 -24.31 -9.46
N ILE A 9 5.62 -23.63 -8.43
CA ILE A 9 6.28 -22.43 -7.91
C ILE A 9 7.64 -22.85 -7.30
N PRO A 10 8.77 -22.27 -7.74
CA PRO A 10 10.07 -22.56 -7.13
C PRO A 10 10.05 -22.22 -5.63
N ALA A 11 10.65 -23.07 -4.80
CA ALA A 11 10.62 -22.92 -3.34
C ALA A 11 11.11 -21.54 -2.89
N GLU A 12 12.16 -21.00 -3.52
CA GLU A 12 12.67 -19.66 -3.22
C GLU A 12 11.66 -18.55 -3.45
N ILE A 13 10.84 -18.67 -4.50
CA ILE A 13 9.80 -17.69 -4.83
C ILE A 13 8.65 -17.79 -3.84
N TYR A 14 8.24 -19.01 -3.49
CA TYR A 14 7.21 -19.25 -2.48
C TYR A 14 7.59 -18.63 -1.14
N GLU A 15 8.83 -18.81 -0.69
CA GLU A 15 9.33 -18.23 0.57
C GLU A 15 9.40 -16.70 0.55
N LYS A 16 9.70 -16.09 -0.60
CA LYS A 16 9.63 -14.62 -0.76
C LYS A 16 8.18 -14.15 -0.67
N LEU A 17 7.25 -14.88 -1.29
CA LEU A 17 5.82 -14.57 -1.28
C LEU A 17 5.21 -14.68 0.12
N LYS A 18 5.58 -15.73 0.87
CA LYS A 18 5.15 -15.92 2.25
C LYS A 18 5.60 -14.77 3.16
N ARG A 19 6.88 -14.38 3.08
CA ARG A 19 7.41 -13.22 3.81
C ARG A 19 6.69 -11.92 3.45
N ALA A 20 6.45 -11.67 2.16
CA ALA A 20 5.72 -10.48 1.72
C ALA A 20 4.27 -10.47 2.26
N ALA A 21 3.60 -11.62 2.28
CA ALA A 21 2.25 -11.77 2.81
C ALA A 21 2.19 -11.49 4.33
N GLU A 22 3.16 -11.98 5.10
CA GLU A 22 3.29 -11.71 6.54
C GLU A 22 3.50 -10.21 6.83
N ILE A 23 4.42 -9.57 6.10
CA ILE A 23 4.68 -8.11 6.22
C ILE A 23 3.42 -7.30 5.90
N SER A 24 2.70 -7.69 4.84
CA SER A 24 1.47 -7.02 4.43
C SER A 24 0.25 -7.37 5.29
N ARG A 25 0.39 -8.32 6.24
CA ARG A 25 -0.70 -8.91 7.04
C ARG A 25 -1.85 -9.44 6.18
N ARG A 26 -1.51 -10.15 5.11
CA ARG A 26 -2.46 -10.73 4.14
C ARG A 26 -2.23 -12.22 3.98
N SER A 27 -3.24 -12.93 3.48
CA SER A 27 -3.06 -14.31 3.05
C SER A 27 -2.16 -14.39 1.81
N ILE A 28 -1.50 -15.53 1.59
CA ILE A 28 -0.68 -15.77 0.39
C ILE A 28 -1.52 -15.56 -0.88
N ASN A 29 -2.76 -16.02 -0.90
CA ASN A 29 -3.65 -15.84 -2.06
C ASN A 29 -3.89 -14.35 -2.35
N SER A 30 -4.17 -13.56 -1.31
CA SER A 30 -4.35 -12.11 -1.44
C SER A 30 -3.05 -11.41 -1.88
N GLU A 31 -1.88 -11.89 -1.46
CA GLU A 31 -0.60 -11.35 -1.92
C GLU A 31 -0.32 -11.69 -3.38
N ILE A 32 -0.64 -12.92 -3.83
CA ILE A 32 -0.54 -13.30 -5.25
C ILE A 32 -1.43 -12.39 -6.11
N ILE A 33 -2.67 -12.15 -5.69
CA ILE A 33 -3.59 -11.23 -6.37
C ILE A 33 -2.96 -9.82 -6.42
N ALA A 34 -2.45 -9.30 -5.30
CA ALA A 34 -1.81 -7.99 -5.26
C ALA A 34 -0.55 -7.92 -6.16
N CYS A 35 0.24 -8.98 -6.25
CA CYS A 35 1.39 -9.07 -7.16
C CYS A 35 0.95 -9.03 -8.62
N ILE A 36 -0.09 -9.79 -8.98
CA ILE A 36 -0.67 -9.78 -10.34
C ILE A 36 -1.26 -8.40 -10.65
N GLU A 37 -2.00 -7.80 -9.71
CA GLU A 37 -2.54 -6.45 -9.86
C GLU A 37 -1.43 -5.42 -10.05
N ARG A 38 -0.30 -5.51 -9.36
CA ARG A 38 0.85 -4.60 -9.59
C ARG A 38 1.51 -4.84 -10.94
N ALA A 39 1.68 -6.10 -11.35
CA ALA A 39 2.37 -6.46 -12.58
C ALA A 39 1.55 -6.16 -13.85
N VAL A 40 0.26 -6.50 -13.82
CA VAL A 40 -0.70 -6.26 -14.92
C VAL A 40 -1.26 -4.83 -14.83
N GLY A 41 -1.37 -4.30 -13.62
CA GLY A 41 -1.75 -2.91 -13.34
C GLY A 41 -0.61 -1.93 -13.53
N SER A 42 0.28 -2.16 -14.50
CA SER A 42 0.80 -1.06 -15.32
C SER A 42 -0.35 -0.38 -16.11
N ARG A 43 -1.46 -0.06 -15.42
CA ARG A 43 -2.37 0.99 -15.82
C ARG A 43 -1.57 2.28 -15.76
N PRO A 44 -1.74 3.20 -16.73
CA PRO A 44 -1.21 4.54 -16.59
C PRO A 44 -1.65 5.04 -15.22
N PHE A 45 -0.66 5.46 -14.45
CA PHE A 45 -0.89 6.07 -13.16
C PHE A 45 -1.83 7.26 -13.41
N ASP A 46 -3.12 7.11 -13.08
CA ASP A 46 -4.10 8.14 -13.38
C ASP A 46 -3.84 9.31 -12.42
N SER A 47 -3.08 10.28 -12.93
CA SER A 47 -2.70 11.48 -12.21
C SER A 47 -3.92 12.20 -11.68
N GLU A 48 -5.06 12.18 -12.39
CA GLU A 48 -6.28 12.83 -11.95
C GLU A 48 -6.88 12.12 -10.73
N VAL A 49 -6.87 10.79 -10.70
CA VAL A 49 -7.31 10.02 -9.52
C VAL A 49 -6.39 10.28 -8.32
N LEU A 50 -5.07 10.33 -8.53
CA LEU A 50 -4.14 10.69 -7.45
C LEU A 50 -4.40 12.12 -6.94
N LEU A 51 -4.53 13.08 -7.84
CA LEU A 51 -4.78 14.48 -7.50
C LEU A 51 -6.13 14.65 -6.79
N ALA A 52 -7.17 13.96 -7.23
CA ALA A 52 -8.49 13.95 -6.58
C ALA A 52 -8.40 13.41 -5.15
N ASN A 53 -7.71 12.28 -4.94
CA ASN A 53 -7.49 11.72 -3.60
C ASN A 53 -6.68 12.67 -2.72
N ALA A 54 -5.64 13.30 -3.27
CA ALA A 54 -4.81 14.26 -2.54
C ALA A 54 -5.59 15.54 -2.17
N ARG A 55 -6.50 16.02 -3.04
CA ARG A 55 -7.41 17.14 -2.72
C ARG A 55 -8.37 16.78 -1.60
N LYS A 56 -9.03 15.61 -1.68
CA LYS A 56 -9.93 15.11 -0.65
C LYS A 56 -9.25 14.98 0.72
N LEU A 57 -8.01 14.47 0.74
CA LEU A 57 -7.23 14.37 1.98
C LEU A 57 -6.87 15.75 2.57
N ARG A 58 -6.57 16.72 1.71
CA ARG A 58 -6.30 18.11 2.14
C ARG A 58 -7.55 18.76 2.70
N GLU A 59 -8.73 18.55 2.09
CA GLU A 59 -10.01 19.03 2.63
C GLU A 59 -10.30 18.47 4.02
N GLN A 60 -10.07 17.17 4.23
CA GLN A 60 -10.23 16.53 5.54
C GLN A 60 -9.34 17.13 6.63
N THR A 61 -8.17 17.66 6.25
CA THR A 61 -7.19 18.23 7.18
C THR A 61 -7.19 19.76 7.17
N ALA A 62 -8.03 20.40 6.34
CA ALA A 62 -8.02 21.85 6.11
C ALA A 62 -8.29 22.64 7.40
N THR A 63 -9.13 22.11 8.29
CA THR A 63 -9.47 22.72 9.57
C THR A 63 -8.34 22.60 10.61
N HIS A 64 -7.37 21.70 10.40
CA HIS A 64 -6.30 21.41 11.35
C HIS A 64 -4.92 21.42 10.68
N PRO A 65 -4.47 22.55 10.10
CA PRO A 65 -3.15 22.62 9.48
C PRO A 65 -2.05 22.42 10.53
N ILE A 66 -1.22 21.41 10.32
CA ILE A 66 -0.05 21.16 11.17
C ILE A 66 1.14 21.91 10.59
N THR A 67 1.66 22.89 11.34
CA THR A 67 2.88 23.60 10.96
C THR A 67 4.10 22.71 11.19
N ASN A 68 5.17 22.93 10.41
CA ASN A 68 6.45 22.23 10.58
C ASN A 68 6.93 22.27 12.05
N ARG A 69 6.79 23.42 12.72
CA ARG A 69 7.14 23.56 14.15
C ARG A 69 6.33 22.62 15.05
N ARG A 70 5.01 22.51 14.84
CA ARG A 70 4.14 21.61 15.60
C ARG A 70 4.49 20.14 15.33
N PHE A 71 4.73 19.81 14.07
CA PHE A 71 5.13 18.46 13.66
C PHE A 71 6.46 18.03 14.29
N SER A 72 7.47 18.91 14.22
CA SER A 72 8.77 18.67 14.86
C SER A 72 8.64 18.47 16.36
N LYS A 73 7.85 19.31 17.04
CA LYS A 73 7.60 19.19 18.48
C LYS A 73 6.88 17.88 18.84
N ALA A 74 5.90 17.46 18.04
CA ALA A 74 5.21 16.18 18.24
C ALA A 74 6.16 14.98 18.02
N LYS A 75 7.07 15.07 17.05
CA LYS A 75 8.09 14.04 16.79
C LYS A 75 9.07 13.89 17.96
N THR A 76 9.56 14.99 18.54
CA THR A 76 10.48 14.95 19.69
C THR A 76 9.81 14.63 21.02
N ALA A 77 8.52 14.95 21.18
CA ALA A 77 7.79 14.64 22.41
C ALA A 77 7.60 13.13 22.66
N GLY A 78 7.79 12.28 21.63
CA GLY A 78 7.61 10.83 21.75
C GLY A 78 6.16 10.42 22.02
N ARG A 79 5.95 9.12 22.30
CA ARG A 79 4.71 8.62 22.89
C ARG A 79 4.94 8.45 24.40
N PRO A 80 3.98 8.82 25.28
CA PRO A 80 4.03 8.39 26.67
C PRO A 80 4.04 6.86 26.77
#